data_AF-A0A137NUV5-F1
#
_entry.id   AF-A0A137NUV5-F1
#
_cell.length_a   1.000
_cell.length_b   1.000
_cell.length_c   1.000
_cell.angle_alpha   90.00
_cell.angle_beta   90.00
_cell.angle_gamma   90.00
#
_symmetry.space_group_name_H-M   'P 1'
#
loop_
_entity.id
_entity.type
_entity.pdbx_description
1 polymer ?
#
loop_
_entity_poly.entity_id
_entity_poly.type
_entity_poly.pdbx_seq_one_letter_code
_entity_poly.pdbx_strand_id
1 'polypeptide(L)'
;MASLSALIKFSPIVARAVYIYTIYGPPKKSWDIKTFLVVYILRNILGRSSNNAIESRERMKKLSAKKVKNSINEAFILEGKFRQRAHDLVRDHLIKAYGDGDWYSSESHWSRSPPLEPEWIIPN
;
A
#
# COMPACT_ATOMS: atom_id res chain seq x y z
N MET A 1 19.66 7.10 -36.69
CA MET A 1 18.36 7.03 -37.39
C MET A 1 17.41 6.23 -36.53
N ALA A 2 16.38 6.85 -35.94
CA ALA A 2 15.39 6.12 -35.14
C ALA A 2 14.60 5.16 -36.05
N SER A 3 14.48 3.88 -35.67
CA SER A 3 13.80 2.88 -36.50
C SER A 3 12.34 3.27 -36.75
N LEU A 4 11.88 3.15 -37.99
CA LEU A 4 10.50 3.45 -38.39
C LEU A 4 9.43 2.83 -37.47
N SER A 5 9.74 1.67 -36.88
CA SER A 5 8.90 0.97 -35.90
C SER A 5 8.62 1.75 -34.61
N ALA A 6 9.55 2.60 -34.16
CA ALA A 6 9.35 3.46 -33.00
C ALA A 6 8.38 4.60 -33.32
N LEU A 7 8.52 5.22 -34.51
CA LEU A 7 7.64 6.28 -35.00
C LEU A 7 6.18 5.83 -35.12
N ILE A 8 5.95 4.61 -35.61
CA ILE A 8 4.59 4.03 -35.76
C ILE A 8 3.90 3.87 -34.39
N LYS A 9 4.63 3.52 -33.33
CA LYS A 9 4.07 3.36 -31.98
C LYS A 9 3.63 4.70 -31.36
N PHE A 10 4.26 5.81 -31.75
CA PHE A 10 3.91 7.15 -31.26
C PHE A 10 2.85 7.86 -32.10
N SER A 11 2.65 7.45 -33.35
CA SER A 11 1.63 8.01 -34.27
C SER A 11 0.25 8.26 -33.63
N PRO A 12 -0.41 7.29 -32.95
CA PRO A 12 -1.73 7.54 -32.36
C PRO A 12 -1.70 8.48 -31.15
N ILE A 13 -0.58 8.53 -30.41
CA ILE A 13 -0.40 9.41 -29.25
C ILE A 13 -0.20 10.85 -29.72
N VAL A 14 0.59 11.03 -30.78
CA VAL A 14 0.85 12.31 -31.44
C VAL A 14 -0.44 12.85 -32.06
N ALA A 15 -1.18 12.03 -32.80
CA ALA A 15 -2.46 12.43 -33.40
C ALA A 15 -3.49 12.89 -32.34
N ARG A 16 -3.58 12.16 -31.22
CA ARG A 16 -4.45 12.53 -30.10
C ARG A 16 -4.01 13.82 -29.41
N ALA A 17 -2.71 14.05 -29.27
CA ALA A 17 -2.18 15.30 -28.72
C ALA A 17 -2.58 16.48 -29.60
N VAL A 18 -2.36 16.38 -30.92
CA VAL A 18 -2.73 17.43 -31.87
C VAL A 18 -4.23 17.73 -31.81
N TYR A 19 -5.08 16.69 -31.79
CA TYR A 19 -6.53 16.84 -31.65
C TYR A 19 -6.96 17.56 -30.36
N ILE A 20 -6.34 17.24 -29.22
CA ILE A 20 -6.65 17.92 -27.95
C ILE A 20 -6.24 19.38 -28.01
N TYR A 21 -5.07 19.68 -28.57
CA TYR A 21 -4.59 21.05 -28.70
C TYR A 21 -5.50 21.90 -29.59
N THR A 22 -6.04 21.33 -30.69
CA THR A 22 -6.90 22.09 -31.60
C THR A 22 -8.30 22.34 -31.04
N ILE A 23 -8.86 21.40 -30.27
CA ILE A 23 -10.24 21.54 -29.75
C ILE A 23 -10.28 22.23 -28.38
N TYR A 24 -9.42 21.82 -27.45
CA TYR A 24 -9.44 22.29 -26.07
C TYR A 24 -8.35 23.33 -25.77
N GLY A 25 -7.36 23.46 -26.66
CA GLY A 25 -6.19 24.29 -26.42
C GLY A 25 -5.18 23.64 -25.46
N PRO A 26 -4.01 24.28 -25.28
CA PRO A 26 -3.03 23.81 -24.33
C PRO A 26 -3.48 24.08 -22.88
N PRO A 27 -3.09 23.22 -21.90
CA PRO A 27 -3.37 23.42 -20.47
C PRO A 27 -2.81 24.74 -19.91
N LYS A 28 -1.79 25.30 -20.55
CA LYS A 28 -1.26 26.64 -20.26
C LYS A 28 -1.21 27.43 -21.55
N LYS A 29 -1.76 28.66 -21.54
CA LYS A 29 -1.79 29.55 -22.71
C LYS A 29 -0.40 29.87 -23.29
N SER A 30 0.66 29.76 -22.49
CA SER A 30 2.05 29.98 -22.91
C SER A 30 2.69 28.78 -23.63
N TRP A 31 1.99 27.65 -23.73
CA TRP A 31 2.54 26.46 -24.37
C TRP A 31 2.26 26.47 -25.87
N ASP A 32 3.33 26.60 -26.64
CA ASP A 32 3.29 26.30 -28.07
C ASP A 32 3.04 24.80 -28.32
N ILE A 33 2.55 24.45 -29.50
CA ILE A 33 2.18 23.08 -29.89
C ILE A 33 3.32 22.08 -29.64
N LYS A 34 4.57 22.51 -29.90
CA LYS A 34 5.77 21.70 -29.67
C LYS A 34 5.94 21.36 -28.19
N THR A 35 5.83 22.34 -27.32
CA THR A 35 5.95 22.18 -25.86
C THR A 35 4.84 21.28 -25.33
N PHE A 36 3.62 21.47 -25.80
CA PHE A 36 2.50 20.62 -25.42
C PHE A 36 2.72 19.16 -25.84
N LEU A 37 3.17 18.92 -27.07
CA LEU A 37 3.38 17.59 -27.62
C LEU A 37 4.47 16.82 -26.85
N VAL A 38 5.58 17.48 -26.54
CA VAL A 38 6.67 16.90 -25.74
C VAL A 38 6.16 16.50 -24.34
N VAL A 39 5.46 17.40 -23.65
CA VAL A 39 4.91 17.13 -22.31
C VAL A 39 3.87 16.00 -22.37
N TYR A 40 3.02 15.97 -23.40
CA TYR A 40 1.98 14.96 -23.56
C TYR A 40 2.59 13.56 -23.77
N ILE A 41 3.62 13.44 -24.60
CA ILE A 41 4.34 12.18 -24.81
C ILE A 41 5.02 11.72 -23.52
N LEU A 42 5.73 12.62 -22.82
CA LEU A 42 6.38 12.30 -21.55
C LEU A 42 5.38 11.82 -20.50
N ARG A 43 4.23 12.50 -20.37
CA ARG A 43 3.15 12.07 -19.47
C ARG A 43 2.59 10.70 -19.84
N ASN A 44 2.47 10.37 -21.12
CA ASN A 44 1.98 9.06 -21.55
C ASN A 44 2.97 7.94 -21.18
N ILE A 45 4.27 8.18 -21.37
CA ILE A 45 5.34 7.24 -21.02
C ILE A 45 5.37 7.01 -19.50
N LEU A 46 5.35 8.09 -18.71
CA LEU A 46 5.39 8.02 -17.24
C LEU A 46 4.09 7.44 -16.65
N GLY A 47 2.93 7.79 -17.20
CA GLY A 47 1.62 7.27 -16.76
C GLY A 47 1.42 5.78 -17.07
N ARG A 48 2.07 5.23 -18.11
CA ARG A 48 2.10 3.78 -18.33
C ARG A 48 2.84 3.04 -17.22
N SER A 49 3.90 3.65 -16.66
CA SER A 49 4.64 3.05 -15.55
C SER A 49 3.81 2.95 -14.27
N SER A 50 2.91 3.91 -14.00
CA SER A 50 2.04 3.87 -12.82
C SER A 50 0.90 2.85 -12.96
N ASN A 51 0.31 2.72 -14.15
CA ASN A 51 -0.74 1.72 -14.38
C ASN A 51 -0.20 0.29 -14.26
N ASN A 52 1.00 0.03 -14.78
CA ASN A 52 1.66 -1.28 -14.63
C ASN A 52 1.96 -1.60 -13.15
N ALA A 53 2.24 -0.60 -12.32
CA ALA A 53 2.49 -0.79 -10.89
C ALA A 53 1.20 -1.11 -10.12
N ILE A 54 0.08 -0.47 -10.47
CA ILE A 54 -1.24 -0.78 -9.88
C ILE A 54 -1.68 -2.18 -10.28
N GLU A 55 -1.59 -2.51 -11.57
CA GLU A 55 -1.94 -3.85 -12.09
C GLU A 55 -1.06 -4.95 -11.47
N SER A 56 0.24 -4.69 -11.29
CA SER A 56 1.15 -5.61 -10.61
C SER A 56 0.80 -5.81 -9.13
N ARG A 57 0.40 -4.74 -8.43
CA ARG A 57 -0.08 -4.82 -7.03
C ARG A 57 -1.37 -5.61 -6.92
N GLU A 58 -2.32 -5.43 -7.82
CA GLU A 58 -3.56 -6.20 -7.84
C GLU A 58 -3.31 -7.68 -8.15
N ARG A 59 -2.37 -7.97 -9.06
CA ARG A 59 -1.96 -9.34 -9.38
C ARG A 59 -1.29 -10.03 -8.19
N MET A 60 -0.43 -9.32 -7.46
CA MET A 60 0.16 -9.83 -6.20
C MET A 60 -0.89 -10.03 -5.11
N LYS A 61 -1.87 -9.12 -4.95
CA LYS A 61 -2.99 -9.31 -4.01
C LYS A 61 -3.80 -10.56 -4.34
N LYS A 62 -4.12 -10.81 -5.62
CA LYS A 62 -4.85 -12.02 -6.05
C LYS A 62 -4.06 -13.30 -5.80
N LEU A 63 -2.75 -13.29 -6.04
CA LEU A 63 -1.88 -14.44 -5.77
C LEU A 63 -1.64 -14.67 -4.27
N SER A 64 -1.58 -13.60 -3.49
CA SER A 64 -1.51 -13.61 -2.03
C SER A 64 -2.83 -14.01 -1.38
N ALA A 65 -3.96 -13.90 -2.08
CA ALA A 65 -5.29 -14.26 -1.60
C ALA A 65 -5.58 -15.77 -1.69
N LYS A 66 -4.56 -16.63 -1.51
CA LYS A 66 -4.79 -18.02 -1.12
C LYS A 66 -5.31 -18.03 0.32
N LYS A 67 -6.60 -17.73 0.49
CA LYS A 67 -7.30 -18.05 1.73
C LYS A 67 -7.32 -19.58 1.84
N VAL A 68 -6.94 -20.11 2.99
CA VAL A 68 -7.07 -21.53 3.31
C VAL A 68 -8.54 -21.88 3.10
N LYS A 69 -8.81 -22.89 2.26
CA LYS A 69 -10.17 -23.19 1.73
C LYS A 69 -11.21 -23.42 2.84
N ASN A 70 -10.76 -23.73 4.05
CA ASN A 70 -11.58 -24.09 5.20
C ASN A 70 -11.19 -23.35 6.50
N SER A 71 -10.66 -22.11 6.45
CA SER A 71 -10.38 -21.38 7.70
C SER A 71 -11.70 -20.99 8.37
N ILE A 72 -12.09 -21.73 9.41
CA ILE A 72 -13.19 -21.34 10.28
C ILE A 72 -12.63 -20.34 11.29
N ASN A 73 -13.21 -19.15 11.30
CA ASN A 73 -12.86 -18.10 12.23
C ASN A 73 -13.50 -18.41 13.57
N GLU A 74 -12.76 -19.03 14.48
CA GLU A 74 -13.23 -19.26 15.85
C GLU A 74 -12.76 -18.14 16.79
N ALA A 75 -13.64 -17.71 17.68
CA ALA A 75 -13.29 -16.81 18.76
C ALA A 75 -12.45 -17.60 19.78
N PHE A 76 -11.21 -17.18 20.01
CA PHE A 76 -10.31 -17.86 20.93
C PHE A 76 -10.03 -16.94 22.11
N ILE A 77 -10.48 -17.34 23.29
CA ILE A 77 -10.16 -16.61 24.53
C ILE A 77 -8.75 -17.02 24.95
N LEU A 78 -7.81 -16.08 24.90
CA LEU A 78 -6.45 -16.34 25.35
C LEU A 78 -6.44 -16.59 26.87
N GLU A 79 -5.98 -17.77 27.28
CA GLU A 79 -5.88 -18.10 28.71
C GLU A 79 -5.01 -17.06 29.45
N GLY A 80 -5.44 -16.68 30.66
CA GLY A 80 -4.77 -15.67 31.48
C GLY A 80 -3.29 -15.95 31.74
N LYS A 81 -2.86 -17.22 31.74
CA LYS A 81 -1.45 -17.62 31.88
C LYS A 81 -0.55 -17.03 30.79
N PHE A 82 -1.05 -16.91 29.57
CA PHE A 82 -0.29 -16.33 28.46
C PHE A 82 -0.23 -14.81 28.55
N ARG A 83 -1.33 -14.17 28.98
CA ARG A 83 -1.36 -12.73 29.26
C ARG A 83 -0.40 -12.36 30.39
N GLN A 84 -0.37 -13.17 31.46
CA GLN A 84 0.59 -13.02 32.55
C GLN A 84 2.03 -13.15 32.06
N ARG A 85 2.34 -14.19 31.30
CA ARG A 85 3.69 -14.39 30.75
C ARG A 85 4.13 -13.25 29.82
N ALA A 86 3.21 -12.72 29.01
CA ALA A 86 3.49 -11.57 28.16
C ALA A 86 3.74 -10.30 28.99
N HIS A 87 2.92 -10.07 30.03
CA HIS A 87 3.10 -8.96 30.96
C HIS A 87 4.48 -9.01 31.64
N ASP A 88 4.87 -10.17 32.17
CA ASP A 88 6.17 -10.33 32.84
C ASP A 88 7.34 -10.11 31.87
N LEU A 89 7.28 -10.67 30.66
CA LEU A 89 8.34 -10.47 29.64
C LEU A 89 8.52 -9.01 29.24
N VAL A 90 7.41 -8.30 29.03
CA VAL A 90 7.44 -6.88 28.63
C VAL A 90 7.93 -6.03 29.78
N ARG A 91 7.42 -6.24 31.00
CA ARG A 91 7.87 -5.52 32.20
C ARG A 91 9.37 -5.69 32.39
N ASP A 92 9.88 -6.92 32.35
CA ASP A 92 11.30 -7.20 32.59
C ASP A 92 12.19 -6.54 31.52
N HIS A 93 11.78 -6.58 30.24
CA HIS A 93 12.51 -5.91 29.16
C HIS A 93 12.57 -4.40 29.36
N LEU A 94 11.45 -3.78 29.73
CA LEU A 94 11.35 -2.32 29.86
C LEU A 94 12.06 -1.80 31.12
N ILE A 95 11.97 -2.50 32.25
CA ILE A 95 12.80 -2.21 33.44
C ILE A 95 14.27 -2.22 33.05
N LYS A 96 14.71 -3.24 32.29
CA LYS A 96 16.10 -3.35 31.85
C LYS A 96 16.51 -2.22 30.89
N ALA A 97 15.63 -1.81 29.99
CA ALA A 97 15.92 -0.83 28.95
C ALA A 97 15.83 0.63 29.44
N TYR A 98 14.89 0.92 30.35
CA TYR A 98 14.51 2.28 30.72
C TYR A 98 14.62 2.58 32.22
N GLY A 99 14.83 1.56 33.07
CA GLY A 99 15.09 1.73 34.51
C GLY A 99 13.88 2.08 35.36
N ASP A 100 12.69 2.20 34.77
CA ASP A 100 11.45 2.59 35.44
C ASP A 100 10.39 1.48 35.30
N GLY A 101 9.90 0.98 36.43
CA GLY A 101 8.88 -0.07 36.52
C GLY A 101 7.45 0.47 36.72
N ASP A 102 7.29 1.77 36.95
CA ASP A 102 6.00 2.36 37.34
C ASP A 102 4.99 2.38 36.19
N TRP A 103 5.48 2.32 34.95
CA TRP A 103 4.68 2.28 33.72
C TRP A 103 3.78 1.04 33.63
N TYR A 104 4.04 0.02 34.48
CA TYR A 104 3.29 -1.24 34.52
C TYR A 104 2.89 -1.65 35.93
N SER A 105 2.63 -0.66 36.80
CA SER A 105 2.10 -0.86 38.15
C SER A 105 0.72 -1.53 38.14
N SER A 106 0.15 -1.78 39.32
CA SER A 106 -1.15 -2.46 39.46
C SER A 106 -2.28 -1.84 38.62
N GLU A 107 -2.18 -0.56 38.27
CA GLU A 107 -3.12 0.17 37.41
C GLU A 107 -3.10 -0.29 35.95
N SER A 108 -1.93 -0.68 35.43
CA SER A 108 -1.73 -1.13 34.06
C SER A 108 -1.65 -2.66 33.93
N HIS A 109 -2.13 -3.38 34.96
CA HIS A 109 -2.14 -4.83 34.96
C HIS A 109 -3.11 -5.37 33.89
N TRP A 110 -2.68 -6.39 33.14
CA TRP A 110 -3.43 -6.96 32.03
C TRP A 110 -4.84 -7.46 32.43
N SER A 111 -5.04 -7.85 33.69
CA SER A 111 -6.34 -8.30 34.20
C SER A 111 -7.38 -7.19 34.28
N ARG A 112 -6.96 -5.92 34.24
CA ARG A 112 -7.83 -4.74 34.22
C ARG A 112 -8.05 -4.21 32.80
N SER A 113 -7.30 -4.72 31.82
CA SER A 113 -7.46 -4.38 30.42
C SER A 113 -8.53 -5.23 29.75
N PRO A 114 -9.29 -4.68 28.78
CA PRO A 114 -10.20 -5.47 27.97
C PRO A 114 -9.42 -6.55 27.19
N PRO A 115 -10.08 -7.66 26.80
CA PRO A 115 -9.51 -8.65 25.89
C PRO A 115 -8.92 -7.98 24.63
N LEU A 116 -7.78 -8.47 24.14
CA LEU A 116 -7.13 -7.89 22.97
C LEU A 116 -7.97 -8.18 21.72
N GLU A 117 -8.17 -7.18 20.84
CA GLU A 117 -8.89 -7.35 19.57
C GLU A 117 -8.39 -8.52 18.68
N PRO A 118 -7.09 -8.87 18.60
CA PRO A 118 -6.64 -10.07 17.88
C PRO A 118 -6.95 -11.42 18.56
N GLU A 119 -7.68 -11.46 19.68
CA GLU A 119 -8.27 -12.71 20.22
C GLU A 119 -9.36 -13.29 19.31
N TRP A 120 -9.66 -12.58 18.22
CA TRP A 120 -10.62 -12.97 17.23
C TRP A 120 -9.83 -13.38 15.99
N ILE A 121 -9.91 -14.67 15.68
CA ILE A 121 -9.50 -15.29 14.42
C ILE A 121 -8.06 -15.82 14.42
N ILE A 122 -7.90 -17.04 14.94
CA ILE A 122 -6.83 -17.93 14.51
C ILE A 122 -7.36 -18.67 13.28
N PRO A 123 -6.78 -18.49 12.07
CA PRO A 123 -7.08 -19.37 10.96
C PRO A 123 -6.51 -20.75 11.28
N ASN A 124 -7.38 -21.74 11.39
CA ASN A 124 -6.99 -23.15 11.42
C ASN A 124 -6.52 -23.61 10.03
#